data_AF-A0AAN6DDN0-F1
#
_entry.id   AF-A0AAN6DDN0-F1
#
_cell.length_a   1.000
_cell.length_b   1.000
_cell.length_c   1.000
_cell.angle_alpha   90.00
_cell.angle_beta   90.00
_cell.angle_gamma   90.00
#
_symmetry.space_group_name_H-M   'P 1'
#
loop_
_entity.id
_entity.type
_entity.pdbx_description
1 polymer ?
#
loop_
_entity_poly.entity_id
_entity_poly.type
_entity_poly.pdbx_seq_one_letter_code
_entity_poly.pdbx_strand_id
1 'polypeptide(L)'
;MEVKYINTQSFVDSSFFVKLSQLKLDVLKLDQSSRLVYGYYNYKRLAPGQAPAINLNDISFASDQELESQLPARSAFIVSGEITNVNTLEEFKSQSKLEFLTRVGGKLIDSIKNKAALQDPRLLAQFAVFSFADLKKYKFYYWFAFPALHSEWQITSEGPLNGDVPDLQFSLVSDGKPVPLTQLHTIPTDSLLHVAFVDTSAVPDAYSYVLRNFLTMLAIWARNWQISVL
;
A
#
# COMPACT_ATOMS: atom_id res chain seq x y z
N MET A 1 17.51 -16.73 -3.19
CA MET A 1 16.34 -17.55 -2.81
C MET A 1 15.15 -17.09 -3.64
N GLU A 2 14.25 -17.98 -4.07
CA GLU A 2 13.02 -17.52 -4.74
C GLU A 2 12.06 -16.95 -3.69
N VAL A 3 11.88 -15.63 -3.71
CA VAL A 3 11.08 -14.90 -2.73
C VAL A 3 9.60 -15.11 -3.02
N LYS A 4 8.84 -15.60 -2.05
CA LYS A 4 7.38 -15.71 -2.16
C LYS A 4 6.72 -14.45 -1.62
N TYR A 5 5.62 -14.07 -2.26
CA TYR A 5 4.83 -12.91 -1.87
C TYR A 5 3.40 -13.33 -1.60
N ILE A 6 2.81 -12.78 -0.54
CA ILE A 6 1.40 -12.97 -0.20
C ILE A 6 0.59 -11.72 -0.59
N ASN A 7 -0.53 -11.97 -1.26
CA ASN A 7 -1.47 -10.91 -1.64
C ASN A 7 -2.17 -10.35 -0.40
N THR A 8 -2.58 -9.08 -0.51
CA THR A 8 -3.34 -8.42 0.55
C THR A 8 -4.82 -8.72 0.48
N GLN A 9 -5.46 -8.68 1.65
CA GLN A 9 -6.90 -8.74 1.83
C GLN A 9 -7.45 -7.36 2.18
N SER A 10 -8.68 -7.06 1.77
CA SER A 10 -9.41 -5.87 2.21
C SER A 10 -10.36 -6.21 3.34
N PHE A 11 -10.29 -5.46 4.44
CA PHE A 11 -11.26 -5.46 5.52
C PHE A 11 -11.98 -4.10 5.54
N VAL A 12 -13.26 -4.09 5.18
CA VAL A 12 -14.06 -2.86 5.08
C VAL A 12 -15.17 -2.91 6.11
N ASP A 13 -15.08 -2.03 7.10
CA ASP A 13 -16.09 -1.93 8.15
C ASP A 13 -17.41 -1.36 7.61
N SER A 14 -18.52 -1.71 8.26
CA SER A 14 -19.85 -1.23 7.90
C SER A 14 -19.96 0.31 7.89
N SER A 15 -19.24 0.99 8.79
CA SER A 15 -19.19 2.44 8.89
C SER A 15 -18.64 3.12 7.62
N PHE A 16 -17.75 2.44 6.88
CA PHE A 16 -17.26 2.92 5.58
C PHE A 16 -18.42 3.12 4.60
N PHE A 17 -19.32 2.15 4.51
CA PHE A 17 -20.46 2.19 3.60
C PHE A 17 -21.54 3.19 4.03
N VAL A 18 -21.73 3.36 5.35
CA VAL A 18 -22.58 4.42 5.91
C VAL A 18 -22.03 5.79 5.46
N LYS A 19 -20.72 6.02 5.65
CA LYS A 19 -20.09 7.29 5.27
C LYS A 19 -20.12 7.52 3.76
N LEU A 20 -19.84 6.49 2.96
CA LEU A 20 -19.94 6.57 1.50
C LEU A 20 -21.37 6.95 1.05
N SER A 21 -22.39 6.41 1.71
CA SER A 21 -23.79 6.73 1.41
C SER A 21 -24.12 8.18 1.71
N GLN A 22 -23.67 8.68 2.87
CA GLN A 22 -23.82 10.10 3.25
C GLN A 22 -23.14 11.01 2.22
N LEU A 23 -21.88 10.72 1.88
CA LEU A 23 -21.14 11.49 0.87
C LEU A 23 -21.83 11.42 -0.50
N LYS A 24 -22.35 10.25 -0.90
CA LYS A 24 -23.06 10.09 -2.17
C LYS A 24 -24.33 10.94 -2.23
N LEU A 25 -25.09 11.04 -1.15
CA LEU A 25 -26.34 11.82 -1.11
C LEU A 25 -26.07 13.33 -1.01
N ASP A 26 -25.18 13.72 -0.11
CA ASP A 26 -25.08 15.11 0.33
C ASP A 26 -24.07 15.91 -0.51
N VAL A 27 -23.00 15.25 -0.96
CA VAL A 27 -21.83 15.92 -1.58
C VAL A 27 -21.67 15.51 -3.04
N LEU A 28 -21.46 14.22 -3.32
CA LEU A 28 -21.08 13.71 -4.63
C LEU A 28 -22.27 13.71 -5.59
N LYS A 29 -23.46 13.33 -5.13
CA LYS A 29 -24.67 13.21 -5.94
C LYS A 29 -24.45 12.28 -7.13
N LEU A 30 -24.37 12.85 -8.33
CA LEU A 30 -24.11 12.12 -9.58
C LEU A 30 -22.64 12.13 -9.99
N ASP A 31 -21.78 12.86 -9.29
CA ASP A 31 -20.36 12.93 -9.58
C ASP A 31 -19.67 11.59 -9.31
N GLN A 32 -18.99 11.09 -10.34
CA GLN A 32 -18.22 9.85 -10.35
C GLN A 32 -16.71 10.10 -10.33
N SER A 33 -16.27 11.34 -10.16
CA SER A 33 -14.86 11.67 -10.02
C SER A 33 -14.25 10.91 -8.85
N SER A 34 -13.00 10.48 -9.02
CA SER A 34 -12.31 9.70 -8.00
C SER A 34 -12.04 10.55 -6.76
N ARG A 35 -12.21 9.94 -5.58
CA ARG A 35 -11.99 10.56 -4.28
C ARG A 35 -10.83 9.89 -3.56
N LEU A 36 -10.03 10.71 -2.90
CA LEU A 36 -8.98 10.23 -2.02
C LEU A 36 -9.60 9.51 -0.83
N VAL A 37 -9.04 8.36 -0.48
CA VAL A 37 -9.39 7.58 0.71
C VAL A 37 -8.12 7.05 1.35
N TYR A 38 -8.14 6.84 2.66
CA TYR A 38 -7.02 6.29 3.40
C TYR A 38 -7.41 4.96 4.03
N GLY A 39 -6.52 3.98 3.90
CA GLY A 39 -6.60 2.72 4.62
C GLY A 39 -5.36 2.54 5.48
N TYR A 40 -5.36 1.51 6.32
CA TYR A 40 -4.20 1.21 7.14
C TYR A 40 -3.93 -0.29 7.30
N TYR A 41 -2.65 -0.63 7.38
CA TYR A 41 -2.15 -1.97 7.66
C TYR A 41 -1.60 -2.04 9.08
N ASN A 42 -2.12 -2.94 9.91
CA ASN A 42 -1.52 -3.22 11.21
C ASN A 42 -0.22 -4.02 11.03
N TYR A 43 0.81 -3.73 11.84
CA TYR A 43 2.08 -4.49 11.80
C TYR A 43 2.59 -4.94 13.18
N LYS A 44 2.11 -4.34 14.29
CA LYS A 44 2.58 -4.70 15.64
C LYS A 44 1.94 -5.94 16.27
N ARG A 45 0.70 -6.24 15.91
CA ARG A 45 -0.11 -7.29 16.56
C ARG A 45 -0.70 -8.23 15.52
N LEU A 46 0.17 -8.85 14.74
CA LEU A 46 -0.21 -9.85 13.75
C LEU A 46 -0.34 -11.21 14.43
N ALA A 47 -1.46 -11.90 14.19
CA ALA A 47 -1.59 -13.30 14.58
C ALA A 47 -0.64 -14.16 13.72
N PRO A 48 -0.11 -15.29 14.25
CA PRO A 48 0.69 -16.22 13.45
C PRO A 48 -0.05 -16.63 12.17
N GLY A 49 0.62 -16.54 11.02
CA GLY A 49 0.02 -16.87 9.72
C GLY A 49 -0.89 -15.77 9.14
N GLN A 50 -0.96 -14.58 9.74
CA GLN A 50 -1.82 -13.51 9.24
C GLN A 50 -1.26 -12.89 7.95
N ALA A 51 -2.06 -12.95 6.89
CA ALA A 51 -1.80 -12.25 5.63
C ALA A 51 -2.00 -10.72 5.82
N PRO A 52 -1.35 -9.89 4.98
CA PRO A 52 -1.49 -8.44 5.09
C PRO A 52 -2.92 -8.02 4.76
N ALA A 53 -3.56 -7.25 5.66
CA ALA A 53 -4.93 -6.81 5.50
C ALA A 53 -5.07 -5.29 5.64
N ILE A 54 -5.59 -4.63 4.61
CA ILE A 54 -5.90 -3.19 4.65
C ILE A 54 -7.26 -2.99 5.32
N ASN A 55 -7.33 -2.04 6.25
CA ASN A 55 -8.54 -1.73 7.01
C ASN A 55 -9.10 -0.37 6.54
N LEU A 56 -10.41 -0.33 6.29
CA LEU A 56 -11.15 0.87 5.94
C LEU A 56 -12.42 1.00 6.80
N ASN A 57 -12.73 2.21 7.24
CA ASN A 57 -13.89 2.57 8.07
C ASN A 57 -14.40 3.98 7.70
N ASP A 58 -15.33 4.55 8.45
CA ASP A 58 -15.84 5.90 8.19
C ASP A 58 -14.75 6.99 8.14
N ILE A 59 -13.73 6.92 8.99
CA ILE A 59 -12.64 7.91 9.01
C ILE A 59 -11.70 7.79 7.79
N SER A 60 -11.81 6.72 6.98
CA SER A 60 -11.07 6.58 5.71
C SER A 60 -11.33 7.70 4.69
N PHE A 61 -12.41 8.48 4.84
CA PHE A 61 -12.73 9.61 3.97
C PHE A 61 -12.22 10.97 4.50
N ALA A 62 -11.56 10.98 5.67
CA ALA A 62 -10.96 12.18 6.27
C ALA A 62 -9.51 12.37 5.81
N SER A 63 -8.76 13.26 6.49
CA SER A 63 -7.30 13.39 6.26
C SER A 63 -6.50 12.21 6.83
N ASP A 64 -5.26 12.02 6.38
CA ASP A 64 -4.37 10.99 6.94
C ASP A 64 -4.00 11.30 8.40
N GLN A 65 -3.89 12.58 8.78
CA GLN A 65 -3.64 12.97 10.18
C GLN A 65 -4.82 12.62 11.10
N GLU A 66 -6.06 12.83 10.63
CA GLU A 66 -7.25 12.45 11.40
C GLU A 66 -7.32 10.94 11.57
N LEU A 67 -7.08 10.16 10.50
CA LEU A 67 -7.00 8.70 10.60
C LEU A 67 -5.91 8.25 11.59
N GLU A 68 -4.72 8.84 11.51
CA GLU A 68 -3.59 8.52 12.40
C GLU A 68 -3.94 8.76 13.87
N SER A 69 -4.65 9.85 14.17
CA SER A 69 -5.07 10.20 15.53
C SER A 69 -6.02 9.17 16.17
N GLN A 70 -6.72 8.37 15.38
CA GLN A 70 -7.62 7.30 15.85
C GLN A 70 -6.91 5.96 16.04
N LEU A 71 -5.66 5.84 15.60
CA LEU A 71 -4.90 4.61 15.67
C LEU A 71 -3.93 4.64 16.87
N PRO A 72 -3.68 3.49 17.52
CA PRO A 72 -2.63 3.40 18.52
C PRO A 72 -1.28 3.84 17.93
N ALA A 73 -0.50 4.59 18.70
CA ALA A 73 0.78 5.12 18.23
C ALA A 73 1.68 4.00 17.69
N ARG A 74 2.21 4.21 16.48
CA ARG A 74 3.16 3.30 15.82
C ARG A 74 2.61 1.87 15.71
N SER A 75 1.33 1.65 15.43
CA SER A 75 0.77 0.30 15.29
C SER A 75 0.40 -0.09 13.86
N ALA A 76 0.31 0.91 12.98
CA ALA A 76 -0.15 0.72 11.62
C ALA A 76 0.55 1.65 10.62
N PHE A 77 0.62 1.21 9.37
CA PHE A 77 1.03 2.04 8.25
C PHE A 77 -0.21 2.55 7.52
N ILE A 78 -0.35 3.87 7.45
CA ILE A 78 -1.40 4.53 6.68
C ILE A 78 -0.99 4.58 5.21
N VAL A 79 -1.93 4.26 4.33
CA VAL A 79 -1.73 4.21 2.89
C VAL A 79 -2.85 4.97 2.20
N SER A 80 -2.48 5.79 1.22
CA SER A 80 -3.44 6.51 0.39
C SER A 80 -3.97 5.61 -0.73
N GLY A 81 -5.25 5.78 -1.05
CA GLY A 81 -5.88 5.15 -2.19
C GLY A 81 -6.96 6.05 -2.79
N GLU A 82 -7.60 5.52 -3.81
CA GLU A 82 -8.62 6.24 -4.58
C GLU A 82 -9.89 5.40 -4.67
N ILE A 83 -11.05 5.98 -4.36
CA ILE A 83 -12.34 5.36 -4.63
C ILE A 83 -13.02 6.03 -5.82
N THR A 84 -13.61 5.23 -6.70
CA THR A 84 -14.50 5.68 -7.78
C THR A 84 -15.82 4.95 -7.61
N ASN A 85 -16.89 5.71 -7.34
CA ASN A 85 -18.22 5.16 -7.13
C ASN A 85 -19.13 5.51 -8.31
N VAL A 86 -19.52 4.52 -9.08
CA VAL A 86 -20.41 4.71 -10.24
C VAL A 86 -21.88 4.78 -9.82
N ASN A 87 -22.74 5.20 -10.75
CA ASN A 87 -24.14 5.50 -10.46
C ASN A 87 -25.06 4.33 -10.75
N THR A 88 -24.64 3.42 -11.63
CA THR A 88 -25.44 2.28 -12.08
C THR A 88 -24.71 0.95 -11.86
N LEU A 89 -25.48 -0.12 -11.74
CA LEU A 89 -24.93 -1.48 -11.62
C LEU A 89 -24.30 -1.92 -12.94
N GLU A 90 -24.84 -1.43 -14.06
CA GLU A 90 -24.40 -1.69 -15.41
C GLU A 90 -22.97 -1.16 -15.62
N GLU A 91 -22.71 0.11 -15.27
CA GLU A 91 -21.36 0.70 -15.28
C GLU A 91 -20.38 -0.13 -14.44
N PHE A 92 -20.82 -0.54 -13.24
CA PHE A 92 -19.98 -1.34 -12.34
C PHE A 92 -19.57 -2.67 -12.98
N LYS A 93 -20.52 -3.34 -13.63
CA LYS A 93 -20.30 -4.64 -14.29
C LYS A 93 -19.50 -4.52 -15.59
N SER A 94 -19.63 -3.40 -16.31
CA SER A 94 -18.91 -3.19 -17.57
C SER A 94 -17.43 -2.85 -17.38
N GLN A 95 -17.02 -2.44 -16.18
CA GLN A 95 -15.63 -2.08 -15.93
C GLN A 95 -14.68 -3.28 -16.11
N SER A 96 -13.72 -3.13 -17.01
CA SER A 96 -12.62 -4.08 -17.15
C SER A 96 -11.73 -4.03 -15.91
N LYS A 97 -11.65 -5.17 -15.21
CA LYS A 97 -10.81 -5.35 -14.02
C LYS A 97 -9.33 -5.22 -14.36
N LEU A 98 -8.94 -5.73 -15.53
CA LEU A 98 -7.56 -5.67 -16.01
C LEU A 98 -7.17 -4.23 -16.32
N GLU A 99 -8.01 -3.47 -17.01
CA GLU A 99 -7.73 -2.05 -17.30
C GLU A 99 -7.70 -1.22 -16.03
N PHE A 100 -8.63 -1.48 -15.09
CA PHE A 100 -8.64 -0.83 -13.79
C PHE A 100 -7.32 -1.08 -13.03
N LEU A 101 -6.89 -2.34 -12.91
CA LEU A 101 -5.64 -2.70 -12.25
C LEU A 101 -4.42 -2.10 -12.99
N THR A 102 -4.41 -2.15 -14.32
CA THR A 102 -3.32 -1.62 -15.15
C THR A 102 -3.17 -0.11 -14.97
N ARG A 103 -4.28 0.64 -14.93
CA ARG A 103 -4.27 2.08 -14.66
C ARG A 103 -3.69 2.41 -13.30
N VAL A 104 -4.08 1.66 -12.26
CA VAL A 104 -3.58 1.85 -10.89
C VAL A 104 -2.09 1.48 -10.79
N GLY A 105 -1.67 0.41 -11.47
CA GLY A 105 -0.26 0.04 -11.60
C GLY A 105 0.57 1.07 -12.37
N GLY A 106 0.01 1.68 -13.40
CA GLY A 106 0.63 2.80 -14.13
C GLY A 106 0.95 3.98 -13.21
N LYS A 107 -0.02 4.40 -12.38
CA LYS A 107 0.19 5.45 -11.37
C LYS A 107 1.33 5.11 -10.39
N LEU A 108 1.42 3.84 -9.97
CA LEU A 108 2.51 3.38 -9.10
C LEU A 108 3.87 3.44 -9.81
N ILE A 109 3.94 3.02 -11.08
CA ILE A 109 5.17 3.14 -11.87
C ILE A 109 5.55 4.61 -12.07
N ASP A 110 4.58 5.49 -12.30
CA ASP A 110 4.83 6.91 -12.47
C ASP A 110 5.36 7.55 -11.18
N SER A 111 4.81 7.21 -10.02
CA SER A 111 5.30 7.68 -8.71
C SER A 111 6.73 7.21 -8.41
N ILE A 112 7.12 6.05 -8.92
CA ILE A 112 8.51 5.58 -8.90
C ILE A 112 9.36 6.37 -9.91
N LYS A 113 8.93 6.53 -11.16
CA LYS A 113 9.76 7.21 -12.18
C LYS A 113 10.01 8.67 -11.84
N ASN A 114 9.02 9.37 -11.29
CA ASN A 114 9.11 10.78 -10.92
C ASN A 114 9.69 11.03 -9.51
N LYS A 115 10.14 9.97 -8.81
CA LYS A 115 10.71 10.01 -7.46
C LYS A 115 9.74 10.44 -6.35
N ALA A 116 8.43 10.53 -6.59
CA ALA A 116 7.45 10.77 -5.53
C ALA A 116 7.49 9.65 -4.47
N ALA A 117 7.62 8.39 -4.89
CA ALA A 117 7.73 7.25 -3.98
C ALA A 117 9.04 7.23 -3.16
N LEU A 118 10.05 8.01 -3.55
CA LEU A 118 11.28 8.19 -2.76
C LEU A 118 11.04 9.15 -1.59
N GLN A 119 10.19 10.16 -1.80
CA GLN A 119 9.82 11.16 -0.80
C GLN A 119 8.72 10.64 0.13
N ASP A 120 7.74 9.94 -0.44
CA ASP A 120 6.67 9.26 0.31
C ASP A 120 6.56 7.78 -0.11
N PRO A 121 7.27 6.89 0.61
CA PRO A 121 7.27 5.45 0.33
C PRO A 121 5.90 4.79 0.54
N ARG A 122 4.94 5.44 1.21
CA ARG A 122 3.58 4.91 1.41
C ARG A 122 2.87 4.69 0.07
N LEU A 123 3.28 5.41 -0.98
CA LEU A 123 2.77 5.25 -2.35
C LEU A 123 3.02 3.85 -2.92
N LEU A 124 4.00 3.10 -2.41
CA LEU A 124 4.27 1.72 -2.84
C LEU A 124 3.16 0.75 -2.46
N ALA A 125 2.35 1.09 -1.45
CA ALA A 125 1.20 0.32 -0.99
C ALA A 125 -0.14 0.95 -1.42
N GLN A 126 -0.11 1.90 -2.37
CA GLN A 126 -1.33 2.56 -2.82
C GLN A 126 -2.34 1.57 -3.38
N PHE A 127 -3.62 1.86 -3.20
CA PHE A 127 -4.71 1.01 -3.64
C PHE A 127 -5.79 1.82 -4.36
N ALA A 128 -6.72 1.14 -5.03
CA ALA A 128 -7.92 1.79 -5.54
C ALA A 128 -9.15 0.93 -5.29
N VAL A 129 -10.31 1.56 -5.14
CA VAL A 129 -11.60 0.94 -4.96
C VAL A 129 -12.51 1.39 -6.10
N PHE A 130 -13.08 0.44 -6.82
CA PHE A 130 -14.18 0.70 -7.74
C PHE A 130 -15.46 0.19 -7.09
N SER A 131 -16.50 1.02 -7.02
CA SER A 131 -17.72 0.66 -6.29
C SER A 131 -19.00 1.12 -6.96
N PHE A 132 -20.10 0.47 -6.56
CA PHE A 132 -21.46 0.91 -6.80
C PHE A 132 -22.27 0.73 -5.51
N ALA A 133 -22.80 1.85 -5.01
CA ALA A 133 -23.72 1.88 -3.88
C ALA A 133 -25.18 1.98 -4.36
N ASP A 134 -25.95 0.88 -4.19
CA ASP A 134 -27.41 0.84 -4.34
C ASP A 134 -28.05 1.30 -3.02
N LEU A 135 -28.26 2.61 -2.89
CA LEU A 135 -28.81 3.23 -1.69
C LEU A 135 -30.29 2.88 -1.46
N LYS A 136 -31.01 2.39 -2.48
CA LYS A 136 -32.41 1.98 -2.34
C LYS A 136 -32.51 0.64 -1.62
N LYS A 137 -31.60 -0.28 -1.92
CA LYS A 137 -31.55 -1.63 -1.32
C LYS A 137 -30.51 -1.77 -0.22
N TYR A 138 -29.75 -0.70 0.02
CA TYR A 138 -28.60 -0.68 0.92
C TYR A 138 -27.58 -1.80 0.60
N LYS A 139 -27.29 -1.99 -0.70
CA LYS A 139 -26.35 -2.98 -1.21
C LYS A 139 -25.13 -2.29 -1.80
N PHE A 140 -23.95 -2.76 -1.41
CA PHE A 140 -22.68 -2.20 -1.82
C PHE A 140 -21.89 -3.25 -2.60
N TYR A 141 -21.55 -2.91 -3.83
CA TYR A 141 -20.72 -3.72 -4.71
C TYR A 141 -19.39 -3.00 -4.84
N TYR A 142 -18.28 -3.69 -4.61
CA TYR A 142 -16.96 -3.07 -4.67
C TYR A 142 -15.87 -4.05 -5.08
N TRP A 143 -14.76 -3.51 -5.55
CA TRP A 143 -13.54 -4.24 -5.83
C TRP A 143 -12.31 -3.36 -5.57
N PHE A 144 -11.37 -3.89 -4.79
CA PHE A 144 -10.03 -3.34 -4.61
C PHE A 144 -9.03 -3.74 -5.71
N ALA A 145 -8.26 -2.78 -6.20
CA ALA A 145 -7.02 -3.01 -6.94
C ALA A 145 -5.82 -2.75 -6.04
N PHE A 146 -4.97 -3.76 -5.91
CA PHE A 146 -3.68 -3.71 -5.23
C PHE A 146 -2.59 -3.97 -6.27
N PRO A 147 -1.97 -2.93 -6.84
CA PRO A 147 -0.95 -3.10 -7.87
C PRO A 147 0.30 -3.75 -7.28
N ALA A 148 0.69 -4.90 -7.83
CA ALA A 148 1.94 -5.58 -7.49
C ALA A 148 2.85 -5.60 -8.73
N LEU A 149 3.98 -4.92 -8.66
CA LEU A 149 4.97 -4.85 -9.73
C LEU A 149 5.83 -6.11 -9.78
N HIS A 150 6.45 -6.37 -10.93
CA HIS A 150 7.50 -7.39 -11.06
C HIS A 150 8.87 -6.74 -10.82
N SER A 151 9.63 -7.30 -9.88
CA SER A 151 11.03 -6.94 -9.67
C SER A 151 11.94 -7.99 -10.27
N GLU A 152 12.96 -7.56 -11.00
CA GLU A 152 14.05 -8.42 -11.48
C GLU A 152 15.09 -8.71 -10.37
N TRP A 153 15.02 -7.98 -9.24
CA TRP A 153 15.98 -8.09 -8.15
C TRP A 153 15.67 -9.27 -7.23
N GLN A 154 16.71 -9.98 -6.83
CA GLN A 154 16.65 -11.11 -5.91
C GLN A 154 17.28 -10.75 -4.57
N ILE A 155 16.64 -11.19 -3.48
CA ILE A 155 17.18 -11.04 -2.12
C ILE A 155 18.34 -12.02 -1.96
N THR A 156 19.54 -11.50 -1.67
CA THR A 156 20.75 -12.34 -1.45
C THR A 156 20.85 -12.83 -0.01
N SER A 157 20.38 -12.03 0.94
CA SER A 157 20.36 -12.34 2.37
C SER A 157 19.18 -11.65 3.05
N GLU A 158 18.63 -12.34 4.05
CA GLU A 158 17.57 -11.87 4.95
C GLU A 158 17.98 -12.14 6.40
N GLY A 159 17.52 -11.30 7.32
CA GLY A 159 17.78 -11.45 8.75
C GLY A 159 17.13 -10.33 9.55
N PRO A 160 17.00 -10.47 10.88
CA PRO A 160 16.40 -9.43 11.69
C PRO A 160 17.29 -8.18 11.75
N LEU A 161 16.69 -7.00 11.63
CA LEU A 161 17.33 -5.76 12.05
C LEU A 161 17.57 -5.77 13.57
N ASN A 162 18.83 -5.58 13.98
CA ASN A 162 19.17 -5.42 15.39
C ASN A 162 18.74 -4.04 15.90
N GLY A 163 18.01 -3.99 17.01
CA GLY A 163 17.58 -2.75 17.66
C GLY A 163 16.07 -2.51 17.59
N ASP A 164 15.66 -1.24 17.66
CA ASP A 164 14.26 -0.86 17.63
C ASP A 164 13.65 -1.00 16.23
N VAL A 165 12.41 -1.47 16.17
CA VAL A 165 11.65 -1.56 14.92
C VAL A 165 11.49 -0.15 14.32
N PRO A 166 11.83 0.06 13.04
CA PRO A 166 11.67 1.35 12.39
C PRO A 166 10.23 1.85 12.46
N ASP A 167 10.06 3.17 12.62
CA ASP A 167 8.74 3.82 12.52
C ASP A 167 8.20 3.81 11.07
N LEU A 168 9.09 3.63 10.09
CA LEU A 168 8.76 3.60 8.66
C LEU A 168 8.72 2.16 8.14
N GLN A 169 7.80 1.88 7.21
CA GLN A 169 7.69 0.58 6.58
C GLN A 169 8.94 0.21 5.76
N PHE A 170 9.59 1.22 5.16
CA PHE A 170 10.75 1.07 4.29
C PHE A 170 11.86 2.00 4.76
N SER A 171 13.09 1.51 4.85
CA SER A 171 14.26 2.32 5.18
C SER A 171 15.52 1.75 4.53
N LEU A 172 16.56 2.56 4.37
CA LEU A 172 17.91 2.05 4.12
C LEU A 172 18.54 1.70 5.45
N VAL A 173 19.60 0.91 5.45
CA VAL A 173 20.38 0.62 6.65
C VAL A 173 21.80 1.15 6.47
N SER A 174 22.20 2.07 7.34
CA SER A 174 23.55 2.62 7.41
C SER A 174 24.06 2.49 8.83
N ASP A 175 25.27 1.94 9.01
CA ASP A 175 25.87 1.68 10.33
C ASP A 175 24.94 0.92 11.29
N GLY A 176 24.20 -0.05 10.75
CA GLY A 176 23.25 -0.88 11.51
C GLY A 176 21.96 -0.16 11.94
N LYS A 177 21.71 1.06 11.46
CA LYS A 177 20.53 1.84 11.81
C LYS A 177 19.66 2.15 10.59
N PRO A 178 18.33 2.16 10.74
CA PRO A 178 17.43 2.56 9.68
C PRO A 178 17.56 4.07 9.41
N VAL A 179 17.75 4.43 8.14
CA VAL A 179 17.81 5.81 7.67
C VAL A 179 16.80 6.04 6.54
N PRO A 180 16.31 7.28 6.34
CA PRO A 180 15.33 7.58 5.29
C PRO A 180 15.81 7.21 3.89
N LEU A 181 14.89 6.76 3.03
CA LEU A 181 15.18 6.43 1.63
C LEU A 181 15.75 7.60 0.82
N THR A 182 15.48 8.84 1.22
CA THR A 182 16.03 10.04 0.56
C THR A 182 17.57 10.07 0.57
N GLN A 183 18.22 9.33 1.48
CA GLN A 183 19.67 9.16 1.53
C GLN A 183 20.22 8.15 0.51
N LEU A 184 19.39 7.58 -0.36
CA LEU A 184 19.84 6.60 -1.36
C LEU A 184 21.06 7.10 -2.15
N HIS A 185 21.05 8.37 -2.56
CA HIS A 185 22.15 8.97 -3.32
C HIS A 185 23.50 9.03 -2.59
N THR A 186 23.54 8.84 -1.26
CA THR A 186 24.79 8.85 -0.48
C THR A 186 25.44 7.48 -0.40
N ILE A 187 24.74 6.40 -0.83
CA ILE A 187 25.26 5.04 -0.77
C ILE A 187 26.18 4.78 -1.98
N PRO A 188 27.43 4.31 -1.77
CA PRO A 188 28.37 4.02 -2.85
C PRO A 188 27.86 2.95 -3.80
N THR A 189 28.10 3.13 -5.11
CA THR A 189 27.46 2.28 -6.12
C THR A 189 28.03 0.90 -6.33
N ASP A 190 29.13 0.62 -5.67
CA ASP A 190 29.88 -0.62 -5.66
C ASP A 190 29.66 -1.41 -4.36
N SER A 191 28.79 -0.93 -3.47
CA SER A 191 28.50 -1.53 -2.18
C SER A 191 27.19 -2.34 -2.18
N LEU A 192 27.07 -3.27 -1.24
CA LEU A 192 25.83 -3.98 -0.96
C LEU A 192 24.84 -3.00 -0.32
N LEU A 193 23.68 -2.82 -0.93
CA LEU A 193 22.61 -2.02 -0.37
C LEU A 193 21.88 -2.82 0.70
N HIS A 194 21.94 -2.35 1.94
CA HIS A 194 21.11 -2.87 3.02
C HIS A 194 19.83 -2.03 3.14
N VAL A 195 18.68 -2.70 3.20
CA VAL A 195 17.38 -2.06 3.42
C VAL A 195 16.66 -2.73 4.57
N ALA A 196 15.86 -1.97 5.32
CA ALA A 196 14.98 -2.49 6.35
C ALA A 196 13.53 -2.47 5.86
N PHE A 197 12.79 -3.54 6.14
CA PHE A 197 11.38 -3.66 5.79
C PHE A 197 10.54 -4.17 6.97
N VAL A 198 9.57 -3.36 7.41
CA VAL A 198 8.61 -3.79 8.43
C VAL A 198 7.45 -4.49 7.75
N ASP A 199 7.44 -5.82 7.82
CA ASP A 199 6.40 -6.61 7.16
C ASP A 199 5.02 -6.44 7.85
N THR A 200 4.00 -6.39 7.01
CA THR A 200 2.58 -6.38 7.40
C THR A 200 1.97 -7.79 7.36
N SER A 201 2.80 -8.80 7.05
CA SER A 201 2.44 -10.21 7.11
C SER A 201 3.20 -10.95 8.21
N ALA A 202 2.53 -11.94 8.79
CA ALA A 202 3.13 -12.96 9.65
C ALA A 202 2.99 -14.37 9.04
N VAL A 203 2.85 -14.45 7.70
CA VAL A 203 2.85 -15.73 6.97
C VAL A 203 4.29 -16.24 6.87
N PRO A 204 4.59 -17.48 7.31
CA PRO A 204 5.93 -18.04 7.17
C PRO A 204 6.40 -18.13 5.71
N ASP A 205 7.69 -17.90 5.48
CA ASP A 205 8.35 -18.05 4.19
C ASP A 205 7.74 -17.22 3.04
N ALA A 206 6.99 -16.16 3.35
CA ALA A 206 6.41 -15.26 2.37
C ALA A 206 6.30 -13.84 2.92
N TYR A 207 6.61 -12.85 2.07
CA TYR A 207 6.53 -11.44 2.42
C TYR A 207 5.24 -10.80 1.93
N SER A 208 4.77 -9.74 2.57
CA SER A 208 3.69 -8.95 1.97
C SER A 208 4.08 -8.44 0.57
N TYR A 209 3.11 -8.42 -0.36
CA TYR A 209 3.35 -8.05 -1.75
C TYR A 209 4.05 -6.69 -1.95
N VAL A 210 3.93 -5.80 -0.97
CA VAL A 210 4.49 -4.45 -1.03
C VAL A 210 6.02 -4.47 -1.03
N LEU A 211 6.66 -5.49 -0.43
CA LEU A 211 8.11 -5.67 -0.55
C LEU A 211 8.54 -5.76 -2.02
N ARG A 212 7.75 -6.41 -2.87
CA ARG A 212 8.04 -6.50 -4.30
C ARG A 212 7.98 -5.14 -5.00
N ASN A 213 7.05 -4.28 -4.61
CA ASN A 213 6.96 -2.90 -5.12
C ASN A 213 8.19 -2.10 -4.69
N PHE A 214 8.61 -2.25 -3.43
CA PHE A 214 9.82 -1.63 -2.91
C PHE A 214 11.08 -2.08 -3.64
N LEU A 215 11.26 -3.38 -3.85
CA LEU A 215 12.40 -3.92 -4.62
C LEU A 215 12.37 -3.44 -6.08
N THR A 216 11.20 -3.34 -6.71
CA THR A 216 11.06 -2.79 -8.07
C THR A 216 11.49 -1.33 -8.13
N MET A 217 11.08 -0.54 -7.14
CA MET A 217 11.46 0.87 -7.01
C MET A 217 12.98 1.02 -6.91
N LEU A 218 13.63 0.22 -6.05
CA LEU A 218 15.08 0.20 -5.93
C LEU A 218 15.75 -0.24 -7.24
N ALA A 219 15.24 -1.28 -7.91
CA ALA A 219 15.78 -1.74 -9.20
C ALA A 219 15.75 -0.66 -10.29
N ILE A 220 14.75 0.22 -10.28
CA ILE A 220 14.64 1.31 -11.25
C ILE A 220 15.71 2.39 -11.00
N TRP A 221 16.05 2.67 -9.74
CA TRP A 221 16.97 3.77 -9.39
C TRP A 221 18.40 3.35 -9.09
N ALA A 222 18.63 2.11 -8.66
CA ALA A 222 19.90 1.61 -8.14
C ALA A 222 20.49 0.48 -8.99
N ARG A 223 20.33 0.54 -10.33
CA ARG A 223 20.64 -0.55 -11.28
C ARG A 223 22.01 -1.25 -11.16
N ASN A 224 22.99 -0.66 -10.47
CA ASN A 224 24.33 -1.22 -10.31
C ASN A 224 24.59 -1.91 -8.96
N TRP A 225 23.61 -1.99 -8.04
CA TRP A 225 23.82 -2.51 -6.68
C TRP A 225 23.32 -3.95 -6.51
N GLN A 226 23.84 -4.63 -5.48
CA GLN A 226 23.26 -5.87 -4.92
C GLN A 226 22.45 -5.51 -3.65
N ILE A 227 21.37 -6.24 -3.31
CA ILE A 227 20.53 -5.96 -2.11
C ILE A 227 20.61 -7.07 -1.06
N SER A 228 20.75 -6.65 0.20
CA SER A 228 20.33 -7.40 1.39
C SER A 228 19.09 -6.74 2.03
N VAL A 229 18.10 -7.54 2.42
CA VAL A 229 16.91 -7.07 3.16
C VAL A 229 17.07 -7.46 4.63
N LEU A 230 16.75 -6.55 5.55
CA LEU A 230 16.78 -6.71 7.00
C LEU A 230 15.41 -6.37 7.64
#